data_AF-A0A838D0I0-F1
#
_entry.id   AF-A0A838D0I0-F1
#
_cell.length_a   1.000
_cell.length_b   1.000
_cell.length_c   1.000
_cell.angle_alpha   90.00
_cell.angle_beta   90.00
_cell.angle_gamma   90.00
#
_symmetry.space_group_name_H-M   'P 1'
#
loop_
_entity.id
_entity.type
_entity.pdbx_description
1 polymer ?
#
loop_
_entity_poly.entity_id
_entity_poly.type
_entity_poly.pdbx_seq_one_letter_code
_entity_poly.pdbx_strand_id
1 'polypeptide(L)' 'MDAPQTALIDDTRAGRALTVRRRFTTPGVHPFDTVDWELRDARIGHGDRIAFEQPDVE' A
#
# COMPACT_ATOMS: atom_id res chain seq x y z
N MET A 1 9.50 -13.34 -1.90
CA MET A 1 8.39 -14.29 -2.10
C MET A 1 7.17 -13.48 -2.46
N ASP A 2 6.85 -13.43 -3.75
CA ASP A 2 5.66 -12.76 -4.25
C ASP A 2 4.51 -13.78 -4.09
N ALA A 3 3.62 -13.56 -3.13
CA ALA A 3 2.50 -14.46 -2.94
C ALA A 3 1.53 -14.21 -4.11
N PRO A 4 1.18 -15.24 -4.91
CA PRO A 4 0.21 -15.04 -5.97
C PRO A 4 -1.11 -14.58 -5.35
N GLN A 5 -1.61 -13.42 -5.79
CA GLN A 5 -2.99 -13.03 -5.48
C GLN A 5 -3.92 -13.95 -6.29
N THR A 6 -4.22 -15.12 -5.72
CA THR A 6 -5.25 -16.01 -6.26
C THR A 6 -6.56 -15.26 -6.27
N ALA A 7 -7.02 -14.86 -7.46
CA ALA A 7 -8.36 -14.35 -7.64
C ALA A 7 -9.35 -15.46 -7.27
N LEU A 8 -10.10 -15.25 -6.19
CA LEU A 8 -11.22 -16.11 -5.83
C LEU A 8 -12.29 -15.93 -6.90
N ILE A 9 -12.41 -16.92 -7.79
CA ILE A 9 -13.59 -17.09 -8.63
C ILE A 9 -14.76 -17.56 -7.74
N ASP A 10 -15.32 -16.64 -6.95
CA ASP A 10 -16.54 -16.90 -6.20
C ASP A 10 -17.78 -16.50 -7.02
N ASP A 11 -18.87 -17.20 -6.74
CA ASP A 11 -20.21 -17.11 -7.31
C ASP A 11 -20.76 -15.68 -7.19
N THR A 12 -20.36 -14.84 -8.14
CA THR A 12 -20.70 -13.41 -8.16
C THR A 12 -22.13 -13.28 -8.67
N ARG A 13 -23.10 -13.45 -7.77
CA ARG A 13 -24.52 -13.26 -8.07
C ARG A 13 -24.91 -11.80 -7.88
N ALA A 14 -25.54 -11.22 -8.91
CA ALA A 14 -26.10 -9.88 -8.84
C ALA A 14 -27.05 -9.72 -7.62
N GLY A 15 -26.86 -8.64 -6.85
CA GLY A 15 -27.66 -8.34 -5.66
C GLY A 15 -27.11 -8.89 -4.33
N ARG A 16 -26.01 -9.66 -4.34
CA ARG A 16 -25.33 -10.08 -3.11
C ARG A 16 -24.27 -9.05 -2.70
N ALA A 17 -24.28 -8.64 -1.44
CA ALA A 17 -23.26 -7.75 -0.89
C ALA A 17 -21.90 -8.45 -0.79
N LEU A 18 -20.83 -7.72 -1.12
CA LEU A 18 -19.45 -8.16 -0.95
C LEU A 18 -18.97 -7.86 0.48
N THR A 19 -18.31 -8.83 1.11
CA THR A 19 -17.61 -8.61 2.38
C THR A 19 -16.11 -8.49 2.13
N VAL A 20 -15.54 -7.32 2.43
CA VAL A 20 -14.09 -7.10 2.42
C VAL A 20 -13.56 -7.14 3.85
N ARG A 21 -12.62 -8.05 4.11
CA ARG A 21 -11.95 -8.12 5.42
C ARG A 21 -10.86 -7.07 5.50
N ARG A 22 -10.87 -6.27 6.56
CA ARG A 22 -9.77 -5.35 6.89
C ARG A 22 -8.52 -6.15 7.24
N ARG A 23 -7.37 -5.73 6.73
CA ARG A 23 -6.05 -6.19 7.13
C ARG A 23 -5.23 -4.97 7.51
N PHE A 24 -4.45 -5.06 8.59
CA PHE A 24 -3.54 -4.01 9.08
C PHE A 24 -4.21 -2.65 9.39
N THR A 25 -5.53 -2.59 9.50
CA THR A 25 -6.28 -1.35 9.72
C THR A 25 -7.36 -1.55 10.78
N THR A 26 -7.57 -0.52 11.59
CA THR A 26 -8.56 -0.51 12.66
C THR A 26 -9.71 0.43 12.29
N PRO A 27 -10.98 0.03 12.45
CA PRO A 27 -12.11 0.91 12.18
C PRO A 27 -12.03 2.21 12.99
N GLY A 28 -12.26 3.35 12.33
CA GLY A 28 -12.22 4.66 12.97
C GLY A 28 -10.81 5.21 13.23
N VAL A 29 -9.76 4.48 12.88
CA VAL A 29 -8.36 4.93 13.01
C VAL A 29 -7.79 5.12 11.61
N HIS A 30 -7.18 6.28 11.38
CA HIS A 30 -6.45 6.52 10.14
C HIS A 30 -5.14 5.70 10.17
N PRO A 31 -4.87 4.82 9.19
CA PRO A 31 -3.77 3.86 9.29
C PRO A 31 -2.39 4.51 9.43
N PHE A 32 -2.18 5.65 8.78
CA PHE A 32 -0.90 6.36 8.81
C PHE A 32 -0.62 7.09 10.14
N ASP A 33 -1.62 7.21 11.01
CA ASP A 33 -1.45 7.77 12.36
C ASP A 33 -0.90 6.71 13.32
N THR A 34 -0.88 5.43 12.91
CA THR A 34 -0.43 4.29 13.75
C THR A 34 0.99 3.84 13.45
N VAL A 35 1.64 4.46 12.46
CA VAL A 35 3.02 4.15 12.07
C VAL A 35 3.91 5.32 12.42
N ASP A 36 5.11 5.01 12.91
CA ASP A 36 6.14 6.02 13.11
C ASP A 36 6.82 6.29 11.77
N TRP A 37 6.86 7.56 11.39
CA TRP A 37 7.50 8.02 10.16
C TRP A 37 8.94 8.45 10.43
N GLU A 38 9.81 8.26 9.44
CA GLU A 38 11.21 8.66 9.48
C GLU A 38 11.50 9.56 8.27
N LEU A 39 12.18 10.68 8.50
CA LEU A 39 12.64 11.53 7.40
C LEU A 39 13.70 10.80 6.58
N ARG A 40 13.50 10.76 5.25
CA ARG A 40 14.45 10.17 4.31
C ARG A 40 14.56 10.99 3.03
N ASP A 41 15.69 10.83 2.34
CA ASP A 41 15.83 11.31 0.97
C ASP A 41 15.24 10.30 -0.01
N ALA A 42 14.28 10.73 -0.83
CA ALA A 42 13.77 9.95 -1.95
C ALA A 42 14.61 10.22 -3.21
N ARG A 43 15.30 9.21 -3.74
CA ARG A 43 16.09 9.32 -4.97
C ARG A 43 15.73 8.19 -5.95
N ILE A 44 15.51 8.56 -7.21
CA ILE A 44 15.33 7.61 -8.32
C ILE A 44 16.42 7.91 -9.36
N GLY A 45 17.24 6.93 -9.71
CA GLY A 45 18.32 7.08 -10.67
C GLY A 45 18.70 5.78 -11.37
N HIS A 46 19.54 5.91 -12.40
CA HIS A 46 20.13 4.79 -13.15
C HIS A 46 21.57 5.12 -13.53
N GLY A 47 22.52 4.27 -13.13
CA GLY A 47 23.95 4.54 -13.28
C GLY A 47 24.34 5.81 -12.53
N ASP A 48 24.93 6.74 -13.27
CA ASP A 48 25.36 8.07 -12.80
C ASP A 48 24.28 9.16 -12.92
N ARG A 49 23.11 8.84 -13.52
CA ARG A 49 22.03 9.81 -13.71
C ARG A 49 20.97 9.69 -12.63
N ILE A 50 20.70 10.80 -11.95
CA ILE A 50 19.53 10.97 -11.08
C ILE A 50 18.37 11.51 -11.92
N ALA A 51 17.24 10.81 -11.88
CA ALA A 51 16.00 11.20 -12.56
C ALA A 51 15.03 11.93 -11.62
N PHE A 52 15.13 11.70 -10.32
CA PHE A 52 14.32 12.35 -9.29
C PHE A 52 15.08 12.40 -7.96
N GLU A 53 14.95 13.51 -7.24
CA GLU A 53 15.46 13.69 -5.89
C GLU A 53 14.51 14.58 -5.09
N GLN A 54 14.17 14.13 -3.88
CA GLN A 54 13.44 14.91 -2.88
C GLN A 54 14.03 14.60 -1.50
N PRO A 55 14.75 15.55 -0.90
CA PRO A 55 15.26 15.39 0.46
C PRO A 55 14.15 15.54 1.50
N ASP A 56 14.41 15.04 2.71
CA ASP A 56 13.61 15.27 3.92
C ASP A 56 12.10 14.96 3.76
N VAL A 57 11.76 13.85 3.08
CA VAL A 57 10.36 13.37 3.00
C VAL A 57 10.03 12.48 4.19
N GLU A 58 8.82 12.67 4.75
CA GLU A 58 8.21 11.80 5.78
C GLU A 58 7.54 10.59 5.12
#